data_AF-A0A6L9J021-F1
#
_entry.id   AF-A0A6L9J021-F1
#
_cell.length_a   1.000
_cell.length_b   1.000
_cell.length_c   1.000
_cell.angle_alpha   90.00
_cell.angle_beta   90.00
_cell.angle_gamma   90.00
#
_symmetry.space_group_name_H-M   'P 1'
#
loop_
_entity.id
_entity.type
_entity.pdbx_description
1 polymer ?
#
loop_
_entity_poly.entity_id
_entity_poly.type
_entity_poly.pdbx_seq_one_letter_code
_entity_poly.pdbx_strand_id
1 'polypeptide(L)'
;MEGATGKTDQVRCKSILDQFEPPYLTVSSQQWAMTLLERFQFSHHIGMNDCLIAAIAQHLQLPLYTHNLKDMTPLIGALAVKPYT
;
A
#
# COMPACT_ATOMS: atom_id res chain seq x y z
N MET A 1 -14.30 -0.06 8.30
CA MET A 1 -13.45 1.01 7.72
C MET A 1 -12.96 1.81 8.88
N GLU A 2 -11.78 1.46 9.40
CA GLU A 2 -11.14 2.30 10.41
C GLU A 2 -10.85 3.66 9.78
N GLY A 3 -11.24 4.74 10.46
CA GLY A 3 -11.12 6.12 9.97
C GLY A 3 -12.41 6.79 9.50
N ALA A 4 -13.50 6.07 9.25
CA ALA A 4 -14.81 6.67 9.02
C ALA A 4 -15.53 6.89 10.36
N THR A 5 -15.96 8.13 10.67
CA THR A 5 -16.58 8.44 11.96
C THR A 5 -18.04 7.96 12.06
N GLY A 6 -18.63 7.55 10.93
CA GLY A 6 -19.97 6.97 10.86
C GLY A 6 -20.35 6.45 9.48
N LYS A 7 -21.60 6.02 9.32
CA LYS A 7 -22.12 5.44 8.06
C LYS A 7 -22.05 6.41 6.88
N THR A 8 -22.32 7.69 7.10
CA THR A 8 -22.26 8.72 6.06
C THR A 8 -20.85 8.86 5.49
N ASP A 9 -19.83 8.92 6.35
CA ASP A 9 -18.44 8.96 5.93
C ASP A 9 -18.04 7.70 5.17
N GLN A 10 -18.54 6.54 5.61
CA GLN A 10 -18.31 5.28 4.93
C GLN A 10 -18.84 5.28 3.49
N VAL A 11 -20.07 5.78 3.28
CA VAL A 11 -20.67 5.92 1.94
C VAL A 11 -19.86 6.88 1.09
N ARG A 12 -19.43 8.02 1.65
CA ARG A 12 -18.58 8.98 0.96
C ARG A 12 -17.23 8.38 0.54
N CYS A 13 -16.58 7.61 1.41
CA CYS A 13 -15.33 6.93 1.06
C CYS A 13 -15.55 5.93 -0.09
N LYS A 14 -16.64 5.16 -0.06
CA LYS A 14 -16.98 4.22 -1.15
C LYS A 14 -17.18 4.95 -2.49
N SER A 15 -17.93 6.05 -2.51
CA SER A 15 -18.17 6.79 -3.76
C SER A 15 -16.90 7.41 -4.36
N ILE A 16 -15.87 7.67 -3.53
CA ILE A 16 -14.54 8.06 -4.02
C ILE A 16 -13.83 6.86 -4.64
N LEU A 17 -13.85 5.70 -3.95
CA LEU A 17 -13.20 4.48 -4.42
C LEU A 17 -13.81 3.92 -5.72
N ASP A 18 -15.12 4.10 -5.93
CA ASP A 18 -15.82 3.66 -7.15
C ASP A 18 -15.30 4.31 -8.45
N GLN A 19 -14.50 5.38 -8.33
CA GLN A 19 -13.86 6.05 -9.48
C GLN A 19 -12.56 5.37 -9.92
N PHE A 20 -12.08 4.38 -9.17
CA PHE A 20 -10.82 3.70 -9.41
C PHE A 20 -11.03 2.21 -9.65
N GLU A 21 -10.17 1.61 -10.46
CA GLU A 21 -10.12 0.16 -10.61
C GLU A 21 -9.28 -0.43 -9.46
N PRO A 22 -9.86 -1.28 -8.59
CA PRO A 22 -9.12 -1.89 -7.49
C PRO A 22 -8.25 -3.04 -8.02
N PRO A 23 -6.92 -2.98 -7.87
CA PRO A 23 -6.07 -4.12 -8.21
C PRO A 23 -6.23 -5.23 -7.16
N TYR A 24 -6.12 -6.48 -7.60
CA TYR A 24 -6.15 -7.66 -6.73
C TYR A 24 -4.75 -8.27 -6.59
N LEU A 25 -4.47 -8.81 -5.40
CA LEU A 25 -3.25 -9.57 -5.15
C LEU A 25 -3.24 -10.86 -5.98
N THR A 26 -2.15 -11.05 -6.71
CA THR A 26 -1.79 -12.33 -7.31
C THR A 26 -0.99 -13.15 -6.31
N VAL A 27 -0.94 -14.46 -6.51
CA VAL A 27 -0.12 -15.37 -5.69
C VAL A 27 1.35 -14.92 -5.65
N SER A 28 1.91 -14.49 -6.78
CA SER A 28 3.30 -14.03 -6.86
C SER A 28 3.53 -12.73 -6.08
N SER A 29 2.60 -11.77 -6.16
CA SER A 29 2.69 -10.53 -5.37
C SER A 29 2.60 -10.81 -3.86
N GLN A 30 1.73 -11.74 -3.44
CA GLN A 30 1.61 -12.12 -2.04
C GLN A 30 2.87 -12.82 -1.52
N GLN A 31 3.44 -13.74 -2.30
CA GLN A 31 4.70 -14.40 -1.93
C GLN A 31 5.84 -13.39 -1.79
N TRP A 32 5.94 -12.43 -2.70
CA TRP A 32 6.93 -11.36 -2.60
C TRP A 32 6.72 -10.48 -1.36
N ALA A 33 5.47 -10.17 -1.02
CA ALA A 33 5.14 -9.45 0.22
C ALA A 33 5.59 -10.21 1.47
N MET A 34 5.49 -11.55 1.50
CA MET A 34 6.00 -12.34 2.64
C MET A 34 7.51 -12.21 2.78
N THR A 35 8.24 -12.26 1.67
CA THR A 35 9.71 -12.07 1.67
C THR A 35 10.09 -10.67 2.18
N LEU A 36 9.33 -9.64 1.84
CA LEU A 36 9.54 -8.30 2.39
C LEU A 36 9.27 -8.24 3.89
N LEU A 37 8.18 -8.85 4.34
CA LEU A 37 7.79 -8.84 5.75
C LEU A 37 8.86 -9.52 6.60
N GLU A 38 9.29 -10.72 6.23
CA GLU A 38 10.37 -11.45 6.92
C GLU A 38 11.64 -10.63 7.03
N ARG A 39 11.96 -9.86 5.97
CA ARG A 39 13.16 -9.02 5.93
C ARG A 39 13.06 -7.76 6.77
N PHE A 40 11.89 -7.13 6.82
CA PHE A 40 11.74 -5.76 7.31
C PHE A 40 10.88 -5.57 8.56
N GLN A 41 10.13 -6.60 8.99
CA GLN A 41 9.26 -6.53 10.16
C GLN A 41 10.02 -6.13 11.43
N PHE A 42 11.20 -6.72 11.68
CA PHE A 42 11.95 -6.46 12.91
C PHE A 42 12.95 -5.30 12.80
N SER A 43 13.42 -4.98 11.59
CA SER A 43 14.40 -3.91 11.36
C SER A 43 13.75 -2.55 11.15
N HIS A 44 12.60 -2.50 10.48
CA HIS A 44 11.91 -1.28 10.12
C HIS A 44 10.48 -1.19 10.68
N HIS A 45 10.02 -2.19 11.45
CA HIS A 45 8.67 -2.24 12.02
C HIS A 45 7.57 -2.15 10.94
N ILE A 46 7.88 -2.59 9.72
CA ILE A 46 6.97 -2.56 8.59
C ILE A 46 5.92 -3.66 8.77
N GLY A 47 4.65 -3.29 8.62
CA GLY A 47 3.52 -4.21 8.78
C GLY A 47 3.20 -4.99 7.50
N MET A 48 2.43 -6.07 7.67
CA MET A 48 1.96 -6.93 6.57
C MET A 48 1.25 -6.13 5.47
N ASN A 49 0.36 -5.21 5.85
CA ASN A 49 -0.42 -4.42 4.88
C ASN A 49 0.47 -3.52 4.02
N ASP A 50 1.54 -2.95 4.60
CA ASP A 50 2.50 -2.13 3.86
C ASP A 50 3.25 -2.97 2.81
N CYS A 51 3.67 -4.19 3.19
CA CYS A 51 4.30 -5.13 2.26
C CYS A 51 3.34 -5.54 1.12
N LEU A 52 2.06 -5.77 1.40
CA LEU A 52 1.06 -6.14 0.39
C LEU A 52 0.78 -4.99 -0.59
N ILE A 53 0.66 -3.75 -0.09
CA ILE A 53 0.48 -2.55 -0.94
C ILE A 53 1.71 -2.35 -1.82
N ALA A 54 2.91 -2.43 -1.24
CA ALA A 54 4.18 -2.35 -1.95
C ALA A 54 4.30 -3.42 -3.05
N ALA A 55 3.83 -4.64 -2.79
CA ALA A 55 3.87 -5.74 -3.75
C ALA A 55 3.06 -5.50 -5.00
N ILE A 56 1.87 -4.90 -4.86
CA ILE A 56 1.05 -4.51 -6.01
C ILE A 56 1.76 -3.43 -6.84
N ALA A 57 2.27 -2.39 -6.19
CA ALA A 57 2.98 -1.30 -6.87
C ALA A 57 4.22 -1.82 -7.64
N GLN A 58 4.99 -2.72 -7.01
CA GLN A 58 6.12 -3.38 -7.65
C GLN A 58 5.69 -4.29 -8.81
N HIS A 59 4.61 -5.06 -8.66
CA HIS A 59 4.14 -5.96 -9.72
C HIS A 59 3.66 -5.19 -10.96
N LEU A 60 2.92 -4.10 -10.75
CA LEU A 60 2.38 -3.26 -11.81
C LEU A 60 3.40 -2.25 -12.35
N GLN A 61 4.55 -2.09 -11.69
CA GLN A 61 5.55 -1.06 -11.98
C GLN A 61 4.95 0.36 -11.99
N LEU A 62 4.11 0.65 -10.99
CA LEU A 62 3.44 1.94 -10.84
C LEU A 62 3.94 2.68 -9.59
N PRO A 63 3.97 4.03 -9.62
CA PRO A 63 4.34 4.81 -8.45
C PRO A 63 3.29 4.66 -7.34
N LEU A 64 3.75 4.40 -6.12
CA LEU A 64 2.94 4.45 -4.91
C LEU A 64 3.02 5.85 -4.30
N TYR A 65 1.91 6.58 -4.40
CA TYR A 65 1.79 7.89 -3.77
C TYR A 65 1.52 7.73 -2.27
N THR A 66 2.43 8.22 -1.44
CA THR A 66 2.33 8.08 0.02
C THR A 66 3.02 9.21 0.77
N HIS A 67 2.51 9.55 1.94
CA HIS A 67 3.25 10.38 2.90
C HIS A 67 4.21 9.54 3.76
N ASN A 68 4.03 8.22 3.82
CA ASN A 68 4.90 7.31 4.58
C ASN A 68 6.10 6.85 3.75
N LEU A 69 6.92 7.81 3.30
CA LEU A 69 8.12 7.50 2.54
C LEU A 69 9.15 6.70 3.34
N LYS A 70 9.20 6.91 4.65
CA LYS A 70 10.15 6.23 5.53
C LYS A 70 10.03 4.71 5.43
N ASP A 71 8.80 4.20 5.40
CA ASP A 71 8.55 2.76 5.39
C ASP A 71 8.45 2.20 3.96
N MET A 72 7.96 3.00 3.01
CA MET A 72 7.79 2.53 1.62
C MET A 72 9.06 2.58 0.79
N THR A 73 9.98 3.51 1.05
CA THR A 73 11.24 3.62 0.29
C THR A 73 12.11 2.37 0.43
N PRO A 74 12.27 1.76 1.63
CA PRO A 74 12.97 0.47 1.76
C PRO A 74 12.35 -0.69 0.97
N LEU A 75 11.04 -0.66 0.70
CA LEU A 75 10.33 -1.75 0.02
C LEU A 75 10.42 -1.65 -1.50
N ILE A 76 10.20 -0.45 -2.05
CA ILE A 76 9.98 -0.24 -3.51
C ILE A 76 10.81 0.92 -4.09
N GLY A 77 11.72 1.51 -3.30
CA GLY A 77 12.68 2.51 -3.75
C GLY A 77 12.03 3.69 -4.45
N ALA A 78 12.45 3.94 -5.70
CA ALA A 78 12.00 5.08 -6.51
C ALA A 78 10.50 5.08 -6.86
N LEU A 79 9.81 3.95 -6.67
CA LEU A 79 8.35 3.89 -6.84
C LEU A 79 7.61 4.57 -5.68
N ALA A 80 8.23 4.77 -4.52
CA ALA A 80 7.62 5.52 -3.42
C ALA A 80 7.74 7.02 -3.68
N VAL A 81 6.60 7.69 -3.89
CA VAL A 81 6.55 9.11 -4.27
C VAL A 81 5.69 9.90 -3.30
N LYS A 82 6.18 11.05 -2.81
CA LYS A 82 5.38 11.96 -1.98
C LYS A 82 4.35 12.69 -2.87
N PRO A 83 3.04 12.57 -2.62
CA PRO A 83 2.04 13.30 -3.37
C PRO A 83 2.01 14.76 -2.92
N TYR A 84 1.88 15.67 -3.89
CA TYR A 84 1.75 17.12 -3.73
C TYR A 84 2.90 17.75 -2.89
N THR A 85 3.71 18.62 -3.54
CA THR A 85 4.80 19.34 -2.87
C THR A 85 4.29 20.51 -2.04
#